data_AF-A0A958K4S7-F1
#
_entry.id   AF-A0A958K4S7-F1
#
_cell.length_a   1.000
_cell.length_b   1.000
_cell.length_c   1.000
_cell.angle_alpha   90.00
_cell.angle_beta   90.00
_cell.angle_gamma   90.00
#
_symmetry.space_group_name_H-M   'P 1'
#
loop_
_entity.id
_entity.type
_entity.pdbx_description
1 polymer ?
#
loop_
_entity_poly.entity_id
_entity_poly.type
_entity_poly.pdbx_seq_one_letter_code
_entity_poly.pdbx_strand_id
1 'polypeptide(L)'
;MAKEKLKPNAPEAQQSSRVRQQEVLSEKSDQSVDLGFWKHEIEALQKQSFASMDEAIGAIVGAALDKMDPTMNEQDVRQFVFDMIDSDPGLKDQLASYLNLK
;
A
#
# COMPACT_ATOMS: atom_id res chain seq x y z
N MET A 1 55.57 -57.56 -4.40
CA MET A 1 55.33 -57.51 -2.95
C MET A 1 54.96 -56.08 -2.55
N ALA A 2 54.11 -55.91 -1.53
CA ALA A 2 53.41 -54.69 -1.05
C ALA A 2 52.06 -54.42 -1.77
N LYS A 3 50.94 -54.92 -1.23
CA LYS A 3 50.04 -54.36 -0.18
C LYS A 3 49.23 -53.15 -0.69
N GLU A 4 47.99 -53.40 -1.12
CA GLU A 4 46.75 -53.28 -0.31
C GLU A 4 46.36 -51.82 -0.01
N LYS A 5 45.51 -51.27 -0.88
CA LYS A 5 44.60 -50.12 -0.73
C LYS A 5 43.54 -50.35 -1.82
N LEU A 6 42.22 -50.32 -1.65
CA LEU A 6 41.36 -49.45 -0.86
C LEU A 6 39.95 -50.09 -0.83
N LYS A 7 39.24 -49.98 0.30
CA LYS A 7 37.85 -50.45 0.48
C LYS A 7 36.83 -49.61 -0.34
N PRO A 8 35.63 -50.18 -0.63
CA PRO A 8 34.54 -49.50 -1.31
C PRO A 8 33.65 -48.74 -0.32
N ASN A 9 33.08 -47.60 -0.72
CA ASN A 9 31.70 -47.17 -0.41
C ASN A 9 31.42 -45.77 -0.96
N ALA A 10 30.31 -45.65 -1.68
CA ALA A 10 29.59 -44.40 -1.91
C ALA A 10 28.63 -44.15 -0.71
N PRO A 11 27.68 -43.20 -0.74
CA PRO A 11 27.88 -41.75 -0.73
C PRO A 11 26.89 -41.07 0.26
N GLU A 12 27.27 -40.62 1.45
CA GLU A 12 26.32 -39.89 2.32
C GLU A 12 27.01 -38.82 3.16
N ALA A 13 26.80 -37.56 2.80
CA ALA A 13 26.71 -36.40 3.71
C ALA A 13 26.25 -35.16 2.91
N GLN A 14 25.05 -35.22 2.38
CA GLN A 14 24.26 -34.02 2.12
C GLN A 14 23.86 -33.42 3.47
N GLN A 15 24.52 -32.37 3.97
CA GLN A 15 23.98 -31.42 4.97
C GLN A 15 25.09 -30.50 5.49
N SER A 16 25.48 -29.47 4.75
CA SER A 16 26.13 -28.28 5.35
C SER A 16 26.39 -27.20 4.30
N SER A 17 25.35 -26.74 3.61
CA SER A 17 25.47 -25.51 2.81
C SER A 17 24.18 -24.69 2.71
N ARG A 18 23.09 -25.10 3.36
CA ARG A 18 21.75 -24.50 3.20
C ARG A 18 21.27 -23.72 4.43
N VAL A 19 22.16 -23.04 5.15
CA VAL A 19 21.77 -22.21 6.31
C VAL A 19 22.56 -20.89 6.34
N ARG A 20 22.64 -20.19 5.20
CA ARG A 20 23.36 -18.90 5.20
C ARG A 20 22.95 -17.85 4.15
N GLN A 21 21.77 -17.95 3.54
CA GLN A 21 21.30 -16.92 2.59
C GLN A 21 19.80 -16.63 2.69
N GLN A 22 19.26 -16.61 3.91
CA GLN A 22 17.85 -16.29 4.12
C GLN A 22 17.68 -15.31 5.28
N GLU A 23 18.44 -14.22 5.27
CA GLU A 23 18.22 -13.11 6.23
C GLU A 23 18.80 -11.79 5.69
N VAL A 24 18.21 -11.31 4.60
CA VAL A 24 18.02 -9.87 4.39
C VAL A 24 16.54 -9.74 4.01
N LEU A 25 15.65 -9.80 5.01
CA LEU A 25 14.98 -8.60 5.53
C LEU A 25 14.41 -7.83 4.35
N SER A 26 13.28 -8.28 3.81
CA SER A 26 12.01 -7.69 4.24
C SER A 26 12.13 -6.16 4.22
N GLU A 27 12.40 -5.60 3.04
CA GLU A 27 11.88 -4.29 2.66
C GLU A 27 10.36 -4.39 2.71
N LYS A 28 9.82 -4.40 3.93
CA LYS A 28 8.58 -3.72 4.18
C LYS A 28 8.86 -2.31 3.69
N SER A 29 8.38 -2.01 2.50
CA SER A 29 7.98 -0.66 2.14
C SER A 29 7.03 -0.21 3.23
N ASP A 30 7.60 0.26 4.34
CA ASP A 30 7.04 1.28 5.17
C ASP A 30 7.08 2.55 4.30
N GLN A 31 6.30 2.53 3.21
CA GLN A 31 5.54 3.71 2.85
C GLN A 31 4.56 3.89 4.00
N SER A 32 5.07 4.30 5.16
CA SER A 32 4.37 5.26 5.99
C SER A 32 4.17 6.45 5.05
N VAL A 33 3.11 6.36 4.25
CA VAL A 33 2.45 7.55 3.70
C VAL A 33 2.42 8.46 4.90
N ASP A 34 3.14 9.58 4.85
CA ASP A 34 3.28 10.46 6.00
C ASP A 34 1.87 10.98 6.31
N LEU A 35 1.15 10.23 7.14
CA LEU A 35 -0.21 10.51 7.50
C LEU A 35 -0.23 11.80 8.33
N GLY A 36 0.92 12.25 8.86
CA GLY A 36 1.06 13.55 9.49
C GLY A 36 0.72 14.69 8.52
N PHE A 37 1.21 14.61 7.27
CA PHE A 37 0.88 15.58 6.23
C PHE A 37 -0.58 15.55 5.80
N TRP A 38 -1.16 14.35 5.70
CA TRP A 38 -2.56 14.18 5.31
C TRP A 38 -3.56 14.38 6.45
N LYS A 39 -3.12 14.26 7.71
CA LYS A 39 -4.00 14.39 8.88
C LYS A 39 -4.64 15.78 8.94
N HIS A 40 -3.88 16.83 8.62
CA HIS A 40 -4.41 18.18 8.56
C HIS A 40 -5.54 18.30 7.53
N GLU A 41 -5.33 17.74 6.33
CA GLU A 41 -6.33 17.78 5.26
C GLU A 41 -7.55 16.92 5.59
N ILE A 42 -7.35 15.74 6.18
CA ILE A 42 -8.46 14.88 6.63
C ILE A 42 -9.27 15.58 7.72
N GLU A 43 -8.62 16.22 8.71
CA GLU A 43 -9.33 17.00 9.73
C GLU A 43 -10.05 18.22 9.14
N ALA A 44 -9.48 18.87 8.12
CA ALA A 44 -10.12 19.97 7.42
C ALA A 44 -11.37 19.50 6.64
N LEU A 45 -11.26 18.38 5.93
CA LEU A 45 -12.35 17.75 5.19
C LEU A 45 -13.46 17.27 6.15
N GLN A 46 -13.12 16.68 7.30
CA GLN A 46 -14.11 16.25 8.30
C GLN A 46 -14.88 17.41 8.94
N LYS A 47 -14.27 18.61 9.01
CA LYS A 47 -14.95 19.83 9.50
C LYS A 47 -15.85 20.46 8.44
N GLN A 48 -15.66 20.14 7.17
CA GLN A 48 -16.53 20.58 6.10
C GLN A 48 -17.78 19.70 6.06
N SER A 49 -18.95 20.33 5.99
CA SER A 49 -20.21 19.63 5.70
C SER A 49 -20.41 19.63 4.20
N PHE A 50 -20.36 18.44 3.60
CA PHE A 50 -20.61 18.26 2.19
C PHE A 50 -22.10 18.02 1.95
N ALA A 51 -22.66 18.64 0.92
CA ALA A 51 -24.06 18.46 0.55
C ALA A 51 -24.31 17.13 -0.17
N SER A 52 -23.26 16.51 -0.73
CA SER A 52 -23.35 15.29 -1.52
C SER A 52 -22.01 14.56 -1.59
N MET A 53 -22.04 13.26 -1.88
CA MET A 53 -20.84 12.44 -2.04
C MET A 53 -19.90 12.97 -3.15
N ASP A 54 -20.47 13.47 -4.24
CA ASP A 54 -19.72 14.07 -5.34
C ASP A 54 -18.90 15.31 -4.90
N GLU A 55 -19.47 16.13 -4.01
CA GLU A 55 -18.81 17.31 -3.46
C GLU A 55 -17.67 16.93 -2.51
N ALA A 56 -17.89 15.91 -1.68
CA ALA A 56 -16.87 15.33 -0.82
C ALA A 56 -15.69 14.75 -1.62
N ILE A 57 -15.98 14.00 -2.68
CA ILE A 57 -14.96 13.43 -3.58
C ILE A 57 -14.18 14.56 -4.27
N GLY A 58 -14.86 15.60 -4.76
CA GLY A 58 -14.21 16.76 -5.35
C GLY A 58 -13.25 17.45 -4.38
N ALA A 59 -13.63 17.61 -3.11
CA ALA A 59 -12.79 18.21 -2.09
C ALA A 59 -11.56 17.33 -1.75
N ILE A 60 -11.74 16.01 -1.63
CA ILE A 60 -10.64 15.06 -1.42
C ILE A 60 -9.65 15.12 -2.58
N VAL A 61 -10.15 15.10 -3.81
CA VAL A 61 -9.33 15.14 -5.03
C VAL A 61 -8.59 16.47 -5.14
N GLY A 62 -9.25 17.59 -4.86
CA GLY A 62 -8.61 18.91 -4.84
C GLY A 62 -7.49 19.01 -3.80
N ALA A 63 -7.75 18.55 -2.57
CA ALA A 63 -6.72 18.47 -1.53
C ALA A 63 -5.59 17.52 -1.95
N ALA A 64 -5.91 16.44 -2.65
CA ALA A 64 -4.94 15.47 -3.09
C ALA A 64 -4.04 16.00 -4.23
N LEU A 65 -4.62 16.75 -5.16
CA LEU A 65 -3.92 17.39 -6.28
C LEU A 65 -3.06 18.57 -5.83
N ASP A 66 -3.49 19.33 -4.81
CA ASP A 66 -2.66 20.37 -4.19
C ASP A 66 -1.34 19.80 -3.64
N LYS A 67 -1.36 18.53 -3.23
CA LYS A 67 -0.19 17.80 -2.71
C LYS A 67 0.54 16.96 -3.75
N MET A 68 -0.08 16.72 -4.90
CA MET A 68 0.48 15.92 -5.99
C MET A 68 1.02 16.80 -7.12
N ASP A 69 1.63 16.15 -8.10
CA ASP A 69 2.24 16.84 -9.22
C ASP A 69 1.17 17.55 -10.09
N PRO A 70 1.36 18.82 -10.47
CA PRO A 70 0.38 19.63 -11.20
C PRO A 70 0.14 19.15 -12.65
N THR A 71 0.85 18.12 -13.11
CA THR A 71 0.63 17.51 -14.43
C THR A 71 -0.56 16.55 -14.48
N MET A 72 -1.11 16.16 -13.33
CA MET A 72 -2.31 15.31 -13.28
C MET A 72 -3.57 16.11 -13.60
N ASN A 73 -4.41 15.54 -14.47
CA ASN A 73 -5.72 16.11 -14.79
C ASN A 73 -6.70 15.84 -13.65
N GLU A 74 -7.25 16.90 -13.07
CA GLU A 74 -8.22 16.82 -11.97
C GLU A 74 -9.43 15.94 -12.32
N GLN A 75 -9.93 16.03 -13.55
CA GLN A 75 -11.10 15.28 -13.96
C GLN A 75 -10.84 13.77 -13.98
N ASP A 76 -9.65 13.35 -14.44
CA ASP A 76 -9.28 11.94 -14.48
C ASP A 76 -9.12 11.37 -13.06
N VAL A 77 -8.47 12.12 -12.17
CA VAL A 77 -8.31 11.71 -10.76
C VAL A 77 -9.66 11.64 -10.06
N ARG A 78 -10.54 12.63 -10.28
CA ARG A 78 -11.89 12.63 -9.73
C ARG A 78 -12.71 11.45 -10.22
N GLN A 79 -12.67 11.17 -11.52
CA GLN A 79 -13.39 10.04 -12.10
C GLN A 79 -12.86 8.72 -11.54
N PHE A 80 -11.54 8.57 -11.39
CA PHE A 80 -10.92 7.40 -10.78
C PHE A 80 -11.35 7.20 -9.33
N VAL A 81 -11.31 8.25 -8.50
CA VAL A 81 -11.72 8.18 -7.10
C VAL A 81 -13.21 7.86 -6.98
N PHE A 82 -14.04 8.45 -7.85
CA PHE A 82 -15.46 8.15 -7.90
C PHE A 82 -15.73 6.69 -8.27
N ASP A 83 -15.08 6.17 -9.31
CA ASP A 83 -15.23 4.78 -9.77
C ASP A 83 -14.76 3.78 -8.72
N MET A 84 -13.68 4.09 -8.00
CA MET A 84 -13.19 3.30 -6.87
C MET A 84 -14.21 3.25 -5.71
N ILE A 85 -14.83 4.38 -5.36
CA ILE A 85 -15.83 4.45 -4.29
C ILE A 85 -17.14 3.78 -4.73
N ASP A 86 -17.54 3.92 -5.98
CA ASP A 86 -18.74 3.28 -6.51
C ASP A 86 -18.59 1.76 -6.63
N SER A 87 -17.39 1.30 -6.97
CA SER A 87 -17.04 -0.12 -7.05
C SER A 87 -17.02 -0.83 -5.69
N ASP A 88 -16.78 -0.09 -4.59
CA ASP A 88 -16.78 -0.65 -3.23
C ASP A 88 -17.82 0.04 -2.33
N PRO A 89 -19.01 -0.59 -2.16
CA PRO A 89 -20.06 -0.05 -1.31
C PRO A 89 -19.61 0.16 0.15
N GLY A 90 -18.69 -0.68 0.64
CA GLY A 90 -18.16 -0.55 2.00
C GLY A 90 -17.34 0.72 2.19
N LEU A 91 -16.51 1.07 1.19
CA LEU A 91 -15.74 2.31 1.16
C LEU A 91 -16.67 3.52 1.07
N LYS A 92 -17.75 3.42 0.29
CA LYS A 92 -18.79 4.46 0.20
C LYS A 92 -19.45 4.73 1.55
N ASP A 93 -19.89 3.70 2.26
CA ASP A 93 -20.47 3.82 3.60
C ASP A 93 -19.46 4.36 4.63
N GLN A 94 -18.21 3.89 4.56
CA GLN A 94 -17.15 4.41 5.42
C GLN A 94 -16.89 5.88 5.16
N LEU A 95 -16.77 6.29 3.90
CA LEU A 95 -16.54 7.68 3.53
C LEU A 95 -17.69 8.58 3.97
N ALA A 96 -18.93 8.12 3.79
CA ALA A 96 -20.11 8.84 4.25
C ALA A 96 -20.10 9.02 5.78
N SER A 97 -19.74 7.96 6.52
CA SER A 97 -19.64 7.99 7.98
C SER A 97 -18.49 8.90 8.47
N TYR A 98 -17.33 8.86 7.81
CA TYR A 98 -16.18 9.69 8.14
C TYR A 98 -16.40 11.18 7.85
N LEU A 99 -17.12 11.51 6.77
CA LEU A 99 -17.37 12.89 6.36
C LEU A 99 -18.72 13.45 6.84
N ASN A 100 -19.43 12.70 7.71
CA ASN A 100 -20.73 13.09 8.24
C ASN A 100 -21.77 13.43 7.16
N LEU A 101 -21.71 12.73 6.02
CA LEU A 101 -22.70 12.84 4.96
C LEU A 101 -24.02 12.20 5.44
N LYS A 102 -25.10 12.97 5.42
CA LYS A 102 -26.46 12.54 5.83
C LYS A 102 -27.29 12.04 4.67
#